data_AF-A0A965VK98-F1
#
_entry.id   AF-A0A965VK98-F1
#
_cell.length_a   1.000
_cell.length_b   1.000
_cell.length_c   1.000
_cell.angle_alpha   90.00
_cell.angle_beta   90.00
_cell.angle_gamma   90.00
#
_symmetry.space_group_name_H-M   'P 1'
#
loop_
_entity.id
_entity.type
_entity.pdbx_description
1 polymer ?
#
loop_
_entity_poly.entity_id
_entity_poly.type
_entity_poly.pdbx_seq_one_letter_code
_entity_poly.pdbx_strand_id
1 'polypeptide(L)'
;MKTFLAALALVATFPLSVHASTADKLDKGMPGDPDKLFAQLETLLPTPGVTRAASGAPGAQYWQQRADYRIQVTLDEKRHRLSAKQTITYMNRSPDTLNYIWLQLDQNIFRDDSIARRSEVAANAGTRRDSVGSGDSLSFAAMRRHQAFEDREYGYEMGPVRDASGRALRT
;
A
#
# COMPACT_ATOMS: atom_id res chain seq x y z
N MET A 1 -0.12 38.66 86.80
CA MET A 1 0.17 37.42 86.04
C MET A 1 -1.14 36.84 85.54
N LYS A 2 -1.09 36.28 84.32
CA LYS A 2 -2.21 36.11 83.38
C LYS A 2 -3.22 35.04 83.78
N THR A 3 -4.47 35.32 83.39
CA THR A 3 -5.70 34.55 83.58
C THR A 3 -5.97 33.57 82.42
N PHE A 4 -6.90 32.65 82.72
CA PHE A 4 -7.78 31.85 81.84
C PHE A 4 -7.34 30.48 81.33
N LEU A 5 -7.94 29.47 81.99
CA LEU A 5 -8.33 28.15 81.51
C LEU A 5 -8.99 28.21 80.12
N ALA A 6 -8.57 27.34 79.20
CA ALA A 6 -9.27 27.06 77.94
C ALA A 6 -10.03 25.73 78.07
N ALA A 7 -11.35 25.80 77.84
CA ALA A 7 -12.27 24.69 77.89
C ALA A 7 -12.24 23.87 76.60
N LEU A 8 -12.37 22.56 76.79
CA LEU A 8 -12.44 21.48 75.81
C LEU A 8 -13.77 21.53 75.04
N ALA A 9 -13.73 21.65 73.70
CA ALA A 9 -14.89 21.48 72.83
C ALA A 9 -14.71 20.23 71.95
N LEU A 10 -15.54 19.22 72.24
CA LEU A 10 -15.62 17.95 71.52
C LEU A 10 -16.50 18.14 70.27
N VAL A 11 -15.92 18.08 69.07
CA VAL A 11 -16.66 18.08 67.79
C VAL A 11 -16.74 16.64 67.28
N ALA A 12 -17.96 16.11 67.20
CA ALA A 12 -18.27 14.82 66.62
C ALA A 12 -18.34 14.92 65.08
N THR A 13 -17.34 14.38 64.39
CA THR A 13 -17.34 14.20 62.92
C THR A 13 -17.87 12.82 62.55
N PHE A 14 -19.00 12.78 61.84
CA PHE A 14 -19.56 11.62 61.15
C PHE A 14 -18.60 11.12 60.04
N PRO A 15 -18.39 9.80 59.86
CA PRO A 15 -17.64 9.30 58.71
C PRO A 15 -18.51 9.32 57.44
N LEU A 16 -18.00 9.98 56.39
CA LEU A 16 -18.54 9.90 55.03
C LEU A 16 -18.08 8.56 54.41
N SER A 17 -18.99 7.62 54.19
CA SER A 17 -18.71 6.39 53.45
C SER A 17 -18.54 6.70 51.97
N VAL A 18 -17.30 6.61 51.46
CA VAL A 18 -17.01 6.63 50.03
C VAL A 18 -17.34 5.25 49.46
N HIS A 19 -18.43 5.13 48.70
CA HIS A 19 -18.67 3.96 47.87
C HIS A 19 -17.83 4.09 46.60
N ALA A 20 -16.79 3.27 46.47
CA ALA A 20 -16.07 3.09 45.22
C ALA A 20 -16.96 2.25 44.28
N SER A 21 -17.52 2.86 43.24
CA SER A 21 -18.13 2.14 42.14
C SER A 21 -17.01 1.57 41.25
N THR A 22 -16.76 0.28 41.37
CA THR A 22 -16.01 -0.48 40.36
C THR A 22 -16.79 -0.41 39.04
N ALA A 23 -16.24 0.29 38.05
CA ALA A 23 -16.72 0.23 36.68
C ALA A 23 -16.42 -1.18 36.12
N ASP A 24 -17.43 -2.04 36.12
CA ASP A 24 -17.35 -3.36 35.51
C ASP A 24 -17.24 -3.18 33.99
N LYS A 25 -16.19 -3.74 33.37
CA LYS A 25 -16.01 -3.67 31.92
C LYS A 25 -17.05 -4.60 31.29
N LEU A 26 -18.13 -4.03 30.75
CA LEU A 26 -19.10 -4.79 29.96
C LEU A 26 -18.40 -5.45 28.77
N ASP A 27 -18.32 -6.78 28.80
CA ASP A 27 -17.91 -7.64 27.70
C ASP A 27 -18.95 -7.56 26.56
N LYS A 28 -18.68 -6.69 25.58
CA LYS A 28 -19.49 -6.46 24.39
C LYS A 28 -19.36 -7.66 23.43
N GLY A 29 -20.16 -8.70 23.66
CA GLY A 29 -20.13 -9.94 22.87
C GLY A 29 -20.32 -9.76 21.36
N MET A 30 -20.08 -10.83 20.60
CA MET A 30 -20.07 -10.81 19.14
C MET A 30 -21.48 -11.04 18.56
N PRO A 31 -21.86 -10.38 17.44
CA PRO A 31 -23.13 -10.65 16.77
C PRO A 31 -23.19 -12.10 16.27
N GLY A 32 -24.15 -12.88 16.77
CA GLY A 32 -24.31 -14.30 16.46
C GLY A 32 -24.29 -15.23 17.67
N ASP A 33 -23.90 -14.74 18.84
CA ASP A 33 -23.98 -15.50 20.09
C ASP A 33 -25.44 -15.62 20.58
N PRO A 34 -25.97 -16.85 20.80
CA PRO A 34 -27.36 -17.06 21.22
C PRO A 34 -27.66 -16.52 22.63
N ASP A 35 -26.63 -16.34 23.47
CA ASP A 35 -26.77 -15.84 24.84
C ASP A 35 -26.78 -14.30 24.93
N LYS A 36 -26.44 -13.59 23.83
CA LYS A 36 -26.39 -12.12 23.77
C LYS A 36 -27.18 -11.59 22.55
N LEU A 37 -28.50 -11.79 22.60
CA LEU A 37 -29.50 -11.36 21.59
C LEU A 37 -29.47 -9.85 21.24
N PHE A 38 -28.85 -9.01 22.08
CA PHE A 38 -28.68 -7.57 21.87
C PHE A 38 -27.21 -7.14 21.83
N ALA A 39 -26.33 -7.94 21.23
CA ALA A 39 -24.95 -7.54 20.97
C ALA A 39 -24.91 -6.19 20.23
N GLN A 40 -24.20 -5.20 20.79
CA GLN A 40 -24.10 -3.87 20.21
C GLN A 40 -23.44 -3.95 18.83
N LEU A 41 -24.07 -3.35 17.81
CA LEU A 41 -23.53 -3.26 16.45
C LEU A 41 -22.20 -2.50 16.37
N GLU A 42 -21.82 -1.82 17.46
CA GLU A 42 -20.53 -1.14 17.65
C GLU A 42 -19.31 -2.06 17.49
N THR A 43 -19.48 -3.39 17.62
CA THR A 43 -18.37 -4.34 17.43
C THR A 43 -18.01 -4.51 15.93
N LEU A 44 -18.95 -4.23 15.01
CA LEU A 44 -18.73 -4.40 13.57
C LEU A 44 -18.31 -3.10 12.86
N LEU A 45 -18.61 -1.94 13.45
CA LEU A 45 -18.34 -0.64 12.84
C LEU A 45 -17.29 0.11 13.67
N PRO A 46 -16.22 0.62 13.05
CA PRO A 46 -15.19 1.36 13.79
C PRO A 46 -15.80 2.58 14.48
N THR A 47 -15.41 2.82 15.73
CA THR A 47 -15.87 3.99 16.49
C THR A 47 -15.53 5.27 15.72
N PRO A 48 -16.49 6.20 15.57
CA PRO A 48 -16.24 7.49 14.94
C PRO A 48 -15.06 8.22 15.61
N GLY A 49 -14.18 8.79 14.80
CA GLY A 49 -12.99 9.51 15.28
C GLY A 49 -12.72 10.79 14.48
N VAL A 50 -11.64 11.49 14.83
CA VAL A 50 -11.24 12.77 14.20
C VAL A 50 -10.97 12.67 12.71
N THR A 51 -10.65 11.47 12.22
CA THR A 51 -10.34 11.16 10.82
C THR A 51 -11.56 10.62 10.05
N ARG A 52 -12.56 10.06 10.73
CA ARG A 52 -13.75 9.48 10.08
C ARG A 52 -14.98 9.64 10.99
N ALA A 53 -15.97 10.40 10.50
CA ALA A 53 -17.21 10.64 11.23
C ALA A 53 -18.12 9.40 11.27
N ALA A 54 -19.12 9.43 12.16
CA ALA A 54 -20.11 8.33 12.30
C ALA A 54 -20.93 8.09 11.02
N SER A 55 -21.03 9.11 10.18
CA SER A 55 -21.65 9.04 8.85
C SER A 55 -20.76 8.39 7.79
N GLY A 56 -19.52 8.02 8.13
CA GLY A 56 -18.51 7.55 7.17
C GLY A 56 -17.81 8.66 6.38
N ALA A 57 -18.24 9.91 6.53
CA ALA A 57 -17.61 11.06 5.88
C ALA A 57 -16.19 11.33 6.43
N PRO A 58 -15.30 11.92 5.60
CA PRO A 58 -14.03 12.48 6.05
C PRO A 58 -14.19 13.37 7.29
N GLY A 59 -13.45 13.05 8.36
CA GLY A 59 -13.38 13.90 9.55
C GLY A 59 -12.44 15.11 9.34
N ALA A 60 -12.37 15.99 10.33
CA ALA A 60 -11.57 17.22 10.25
C ALA A 60 -10.06 16.97 10.06
N GLN A 61 -9.54 15.83 10.54
CA GLN A 61 -8.13 15.45 10.39
C GLN A 61 -7.90 14.46 9.24
N TYR A 62 -8.91 14.26 8.38
CA TYR A 62 -8.78 13.40 7.23
C TYR A 62 -7.91 14.04 6.14
N TRP A 63 -6.90 13.30 5.66
CA TRP A 63 -6.04 13.72 4.57
C TRP A 63 -6.01 12.67 3.45
N GLN A 64 -5.78 13.14 2.22
CA GLN A 64 -5.61 12.30 1.04
C GLN A 64 -4.44 12.79 0.21
N GLN A 65 -3.57 11.87 -0.18
CA GLN A 65 -2.50 12.16 -1.11
C GLN A 65 -3.07 12.48 -2.49
N ARG A 66 -2.33 13.28 -3.26
CA ARG A 66 -2.66 13.55 -4.66
C ARG A 66 -1.42 13.37 -5.51
N ALA A 67 -1.59 12.67 -6.62
CA ALA A 67 -0.60 12.50 -7.65
C ALA A 67 -1.22 12.91 -8.99
N ASP A 68 -0.67 13.96 -9.61
CA ASP A 68 -1.07 14.40 -10.94
C ASP A 68 -0.06 13.91 -11.97
N TYR A 69 -0.56 13.35 -13.07
CA TYR A 69 0.26 12.77 -14.12
C TYR A 69 0.09 13.57 -15.41
N ARG A 70 1.21 13.96 -16.02
CA ARG A 70 1.26 14.47 -17.39
C ARG A 70 2.13 13.54 -18.21
N ILE A 71 1.52 12.85 -19.17
CA ILE A 71 2.18 11.86 -20.01
C ILE A 71 2.13 12.37 -21.45
N GLN A 72 3.30 12.57 -22.05
CA GLN A 72 3.46 12.93 -23.45
C GLN A 72 4.01 11.73 -24.19
N VAL A 73 3.34 11.30 -25.26
CA VAL A 73 3.67 10.07 -25.98
C VAL A 73 3.77 10.35 -27.46
N THR A 74 4.73 9.71 -28.11
CA THR A 74 4.94 9.76 -29.55
C THR A 74 5.04 8.35 -30.09
N LEU A 75 4.23 8.04 -31.11
CA LEU A 75 4.26 6.78 -31.83
C LEU A 75 5.09 6.94 -33.11
N ASP A 76 6.15 6.15 -33.25
CA ASP A 76 6.89 5.99 -34.49
C ASP A 76 6.46 4.65 -35.12
N GLU A 77 5.53 4.72 -36.07
CA GLU A 77 4.99 3.53 -36.75
C GLU A 77 6.05 2.80 -37.57
N LYS A 78 6.98 3.53 -38.21
CA LYS A 78 8.01 2.93 -39.07
C LYS A 78 9.00 2.11 -38.25
N ARG A 79 9.35 2.59 -37.06
CA ARG A 79 10.24 1.89 -36.13
C ARG A 79 9.50 0.99 -35.15
N HIS A 80 8.16 0.97 -35.19
CA HIS A 80 7.31 0.30 -34.21
C HIS A 80 7.68 0.64 -32.76
N ARG A 81 8.00 1.91 -32.49
CA ARG A 81 8.49 2.37 -31.19
C ARG A 81 7.56 3.42 -30.58
N LEU A 82 7.30 3.28 -29.28
CA LEU A 82 6.62 4.28 -28.47
C LEU A 82 7.66 5.03 -27.62
N SER A 83 7.68 6.35 -27.72
CA SER A 83 8.52 7.20 -26.85
C SER A 83 7.63 8.02 -25.95
N ALA A 84 7.90 8.01 -24.64
CA ALA A 84 7.10 8.74 -23.68
C ALA A 84 7.94 9.56 -22.71
N LYS A 85 7.43 10.72 -22.33
CA LYS A 85 7.93 11.54 -21.22
C LYS A 85 6.79 11.75 -20.23
N GLN A 86 7.03 11.35 -18.98
CA GLN A 86 6.09 11.49 -17.89
C GLN A 86 6.59 12.50 -16.86
N THR A 87 5.68 13.35 -16.38
CA THR A 87 5.89 14.22 -15.22
C THR A 87 4.84 13.88 -14.18
N ILE A 88 5.29 13.54 -12.97
CA ILE A 88 4.43 13.23 -11.83
C ILE A 88 4.57 14.38 -10.82
N THR A 89 3.46 15.02 -10.47
CA THR A 89 3.42 16.01 -9.39
C THR A 89 2.75 15.36 -8.18
N TYR A 90 3.55 15.04 -7.16
CA TYR A 90 3.05 14.46 -5.93
C TYR A 90 2.86 15.55 -4.87
N MET A 91 1.67 15.60 -4.27
CA MET A 91 1.31 16.53 -3.21
C MET A 91 1.16 15.75 -1.91
N ASN A 92 2.16 15.89 -1.01
CA ASN A 92 2.07 15.30 0.33
C ASN A 92 1.08 16.09 1.18
N ARG A 93 -0.07 15.49 1.50
CA ARG A 93 -1.07 16.08 2.41
C ARG A 93 -1.07 15.46 3.81
N SER A 94 -0.21 14.49 4.08
CA SER A 94 -0.09 13.96 5.43
C SER A 94 0.57 14.98 6.36
N PRO A 95 0.25 14.94 7.66
CA PRO A 95 1.00 15.71 8.66
C PRO A 95 2.45 15.22 8.79
N ASP A 96 2.74 13.99 8.36
CA ASP A 96 4.06 13.38 8.44
C ASP A 96 4.95 13.75 7.25
N THR A 97 6.26 13.80 7.51
CA THR A 97 7.28 14.05 6.48
C THR A 97 7.51 12.81 5.64
N LEU A 98 7.35 12.94 4.31
CA LEU A 98 7.56 11.87 3.35
C LEU A 98 9.02 11.82 2.89
N ASN A 99 9.75 10.78 3.29
CA ASN A 99 11.17 10.62 2.95
C ASN A 99 11.41 9.87 1.64
N TYR A 100 10.47 9.00 1.24
CA TYR A 100 10.60 8.11 0.09
C TYR A 100 9.31 8.06 -0.70
N ILE A 101 9.42 7.98 -2.03
CA ILE A 101 8.30 7.67 -2.92
C ILE A 101 8.63 6.37 -3.63
N TRP A 102 7.72 5.40 -3.51
CA TRP A 102 7.80 4.15 -4.24
C TRP A 102 7.01 4.28 -5.53
N LEU A 103 7.63 3.91 -6.65
CA LEU A 103 6.96 3.80 -7.94
C LEU A 103 6.95 2.34 -8.34
N GLN A 104 5.78 1.84 -8.68
CA GLN A 104 5.65 0.53 -9.28
C GLN A 104 5.89 0.64 -10.77
N LEU A 105 6.79 -0.20 -11.28
CA LEU A 105 7.09 -0.35 -12.68
C LEU A 105 6.84 -1.80 -13.06
N ASP A 106 6.22 -2.02 -14.21
CA ASP A 106 6.03 -3.37 -14.74
C ASP A 106 7.35 -3.98 -15.13
N GLN A 107 7.47 -5.30 -15.06
CA GLN A 107 8.71 -5.99 -15.43
C GLN A 107 8.93 -5.94 -16.95
N ASN A 108 10.18 -5.74 -17.34
CA ASN A 108 10.58 -5.76 -18.75
C ASN A 108 10.79 -7.20 -19.27
N ILE A 109 9.71 -7.99 -19.28
CA ILE A 109 9.77 -9.43 -19.63
C ILE A 109 10.07 -9.71 -21.10
N PHE A 110 9.94 -8.71 -21.96
CA PHE A 110 10.13 -8.84 -23.40
C PHE A 110 11.56 -8.52 -23.85
N ARG A 111 12.39 -7.94 -22.98
CA ARG A 111 13.83 -7.84 -23.24
C ARG A 111 14.43 -9.24 -23.35
N ASP A 112 15.35 -9.41 -24.30
CA ASP A 112 15.95 -10.72 -24.56
C ASP A 112 16.81 -11.21 -23.37
N ASP A 113 17.43 -10.29 -22.63
CA ASP A 113 18.20 -10.59 -21.41
C ASP A 113 17.36 -10.61 -20.12
N SER A 114 16.03 -10.52 -20.24
CA SER A 114 15.13 -10.54 -19.08
C SER A 114 15.19 -11.87 -18.32
N ILE A 115 14.86 -11.83 -17.03
CA ILE A 115 14.80 -13.05 -16.20
C ILE A 115 13.81 -14.05 -16.82
N ALA A 116 12.65 -13.57 -17.28
CA ALA A 116 11.63 -14.40 -17.92
C ALA A 116 12.17 -15.17 -19.14
N ARG A 117 12.95 -14.49 -20.00
CA ARG A 117 13.60 -15.11 -21.16
C ARG A 117 14.69 -16.09 -20.75
N ARG A 118 15.52 -15.72 -19.78
CA ARG A 118 16.64 -16.55 -19.31
C ARG A 118 16.20 -17.78 -18.52
N SER A 119 15.04 -17.73 -17.87
CA SER A 119 14.46 -18.86 -17.13
C SER A 119 13.59 -19.77 -18.01
N GLU A 120 13.48 -19.48 -19.31
CA GLU A 120 12.66 -20.27 -20.21
C GLU A 120 13.25 -21.66 -20.45
N VAL A 121 12.42 -22.68 -20.24
CA VAL A 121 12.82 -24.08 -20.47
C VAL A 121 12.61 -24.47 -21.94
N ALA A 122 13.44 -25.39 -22.44
CA ALA A 122 13.41 -25.85 -23.84
C ALA A 122 12.02 -26.27 -24.34
N ALA A 123 11.20 -26.86 -23.46
CA ALA A 123 9.82 -27.24 -23.76
C ALA A 123 8.89 -26.04 -24.08
N ASN A 124 9.05 -24.92 -23.37
CA ASN A 124 8.31 -23.67 -23.64
C ASN A 124 8.91 -22.89 -24.80
N ALA A 125 10.23 -23.00 -25.01
CA ALA A 125 10.94 -22.39 -26.13
C ALA A 125 10.60 -23.04 -27.49
N GLY A 126 9.73 -24.07 -27.51
CA GLY A 126 9.26 -24.74 -28.71
C GLY A 126 10.22 -25.80 -29.27
N THR A 127 11.13 -26.27 -28.43
CA THR A 127 11.93 -27.47 -28.67
C THR A 127 11.03 -28.68 -28.41
N ARG A 128 10.81 -29.49 -29.44
CA ARG A 128 10.10 -30.76 -29.28
C ARG A 128 11.16 -31.86 -29.18
N ARG A 129 11.16 -32.56 -28.05
CA ARG A 129 11.84 -33.85 -27.96
C ARG A 129 11.00 -34.82 -28.77
N ASP A 130 11.51 -35.28 -29.90
CA ASP A 130 10.86 -36.33 -30.67
C ASP A 130 10.84 -37.61 -29.81
N SER A 131 9.68 -38.26 -29.71
CA SER A 131 9.53 -39.53 -28.98
C SER A 131 10.11 -40.71 -29.76
N VAL A 132 10.51 -40.54 -31.03
CA VAL A 132 10.92 -41.63 -31.93
C VAL A 132 12.31 -41.42 -32.56
N GLY A 133 12.95 -40.26 -32.38
CA GLY A 133 14.21 -39.90 -33.04
C GLY A 133 15.30 -39.40 -32.09
N SER A 134 16.56 -39.77 -32.36
CA SER A 134 17.73 -39.48 -31.53
C SER A 134 18.25 -38.03 -31.58
N GLY A 135 17.44 -37.05 -32.03
CA GLY A 135 17.89 -35.67 -32.28
C GLY A 135 16.95 -34.60 -31.71
N ASP A 136 17.54 -33.48 -31.27
CA ASP A 136 16.79 -32.30 -30.86
C ASP A 136 16.17 -31.60 -32.07
N SER A 137 14.87 -31.31 -32.01
CA SER A 137 14.14 -30.63 -33.09
C SER A 137 13.53 -29.31 -32.61
N LEU A 138 13.64 -28.27 -33.43
CA LEU A 138 12.98 -26.97 -33.21
C LEU A 138 11.74 -26.87 -34.08
N SER A 139 10.63 -26.42 -33.49
CA SER A 139 9.43 -26.13 -34.27
C SER A 139 9.60 -24.87 -35.13
N PHE A 140 8.86 -24.78 -36.25
CA PHE A 140 8.82 -23.55 -37.06
C PHE A 140 8.38 -22.31 -36.26
N ALA A 141 7.54 -22.49 -35.23
CA ALA A 141 7.14 -21.42 -34.33
C ALA A 141 8.32 -20.96 -33.45
N ALA A 142 9.14 -21.89 -32.94
CA ALA A 142 10.35 -21.59 -32.19
C ALA A 142 11.36 -20.81 -33.05
N MET A 143 11.60 -21.26 -34.29
CA MET A 143 12.51 -20.58 -35.21
C MET A 143 12.02 -19.18 -35.56
N ARG A 144 10.73 -19.01 -35.85
CA ARG A 144 10.14 -17.68 -36.14
C ARG A 144 10.26 -16.75 -34.93
N ARG A 145 10.07 -17.26 -33.73
CA ARG A 145 10.24 -16.49 -32.49
C ARG A 145 11.68 -16.05 -32.32
N HIS A 146 12.65 -16.95 -32.49
CA HIS A 146 14.08 -16.61 -32.44
C HIS A 146 14.45 -15.53 -33.46
N GLN A 147 14.04 -15.71 -34.72
CA GLN A 147 14.25 -14.71 -35.77
C GLN A 147 13.65 -13.35 -35.38
N ALA A 148 12.44 -13.34 -34.81
CA ALA A 148 11.79 -12.08 -34.42
C ALA A 148 12.59 -11.31 -33.37
N PHE A 149 13.18 -11.99 -32.37
CA PHE A 149 14.02 -11.36 -31.35
C PHE A 149 15.39 -10.93 -31.89
N GLU A 150 15.92 -11.58 -32.93
CA GLU A 150 17.14 -11.13 -33.62
C GLU A 150 16.87 -9.91 -34.52
N ASP A 151 15.71 -9.89 -35.19
CA ASP A 151 15.33 -8.83 -36.12
C ASP A 151 14.94 -7.52 -35.40
N ARG A 152 14.46 -7.62 -34.15
CA ARG A 152 13.92 -6.48 -33.40
C ARG A 152 14.23 -6.54 -31.93
N GLU A 153 14.60 -5.37 -31.40
CA GLU A 153 14.68 -5.14 -29.96
C GLU A 153 13.29 -5.00 -29.33
N TYR A 154 13.01 -5.84 -28.33
CA TYR A 154 11.77 -5.84 -27.58
C TYR A 154 11.97 -5.33 -26.16
N GLY A 155 10.85 -4.89 -25.56
CA GLY A 155 10.84 -4.33 -24.22
C GLY A 155 10.88 -2.81 -24.22
N TYR A 156 11.18 -2.23 -23.07
CA TYR A 156 11.31 -0.78 -22.91
C TYR A 156 12.69 -0.38 -22.38
N GLU A 157 13.08 0.86 -22.65
CA GLU A 157 14.25 1.49 -22.05
C GLU A 157 13.78 2.61 -21.14
N MET A 158 14.26 2.64 -19.89
CA MET A 158 13.96 3.75 -19.01
C MET A 158 15.03 4.83 -19.11
N GLY A 159 14.57 6.06 -19.34
CA GLY A 159 15.42 7.24 -19.18
C GLY A 159 15.71 7.54 -17.71
N PRO A 160 16.64 8.47 -17.43
CA PRO A 160 16.96 8.88 -16.07
C PRO A 160 15.75 9.54 -15.41
N VAL A 161 15.45 9.15 -14.18
CA VAL A 161 14.47 9.83 -13.35
C VAL A 161 15.10 11.09 -12.75
N ARG A 162 14.45 12.23 -12.93
CA ARG A 162 14.95 13.54 -12.49
C ARG A 162 13.93 14.24 -11.62
N ASP A 163 14.42 15.01 -10.66
CA ASP A 163 13.58 15.93 -9.88
C ASP A 163 13.19 17.17 -10.71
N ALA A 164 12.35 18.03 -10.13
CA ALA A 164 11.91 19.27 -10.77
C ALA A 164 13.05 20.25 -11.09
N SER A 165 14.20 20.13 -10.41
CA SER A 165 15.41 20.92 -10.67
C SER A 165 16.31 20.31 -11.75
N GLY A 166 15.94 19.15 -12.30
CA GLY A 166 16.69 18.45 -13.34
C GLY A 166 17.81 17.54 -12.81
N ARG A 167 17.99 17.45 -11.49
CA ARG A 167 18.97 16.56 -10.87
C ARG A 167 18.49 15.12 -10.94
N ALA A 168 19.39 14.21 -11.31
CA ALA A 168 19.09 12.79 -11.33
C ALA A 168 18.79 12.28 -9.92
N LEU A 169 17.68 11.58 -9.76
CA LEU A 169 17.36 10.89 -8.51
C LEU A 169 18.19 9.62 -8.42
N ARG A 170 18.63 9.28 -7.20
CA ARG A 170 19.21 7.96 -6.92
C ARG A 170 18.08 6.93 -7.01
N THR A 171 18.06 6.20 -8.10
CA THR A 171 17.21 5.02 -8.33
C THR A 171 17.91 3.78 -7.82
#